data_AF-A0A1D3TUB8-F1
#
_entry.id   AF-A0A1D3TUB8-F1
#
_cell.length_a   1.000
_cell.length_b   1.000
_cell.length_c   1.000
_cell.angle_alpha   90.00
_cell.angle_beta   90.00
_cell.angle_gamma   90.00
#
_symmetry.space_group_name_H-M   'P 1'
#
loop_
_entity.id
_entity.type
_entity.pdbx_description
1 polymer ?
#
loop_
_entity_poly.entity_id
_entity_poly.type
_entity_poly.pdbx_seq_one_letter_code
_entity_poly.pdbx_strand_id
1 'polypeptide(L)'
;MSKSFDEYIADKPELNIISKEESALLKIKLGKSHRKESDWTIIKNILTSHDIITVNIGNQTNGIKSVHGVLCEENKLIVFTNMDDCKKHLRYLHALSLIDRFVHIESLPFESVIDISDQTDMPILIDVANEKNRRLIIYYPHLKKLEAAILAPM
;
A
#
# COMPACT_ATOMS: atom_id res chain seq x y z
N MET A 1 -23.84 10.16 -5.82
CA MET A 1 -23.41 8.81 -6.24
C MET A 1 -21.90 8.81 -6.26
N SER A 2 -21.21 7.93 -5.51
CA SER A 2 -19.74 7.84 -5.61
C SER A 2 -19.40 7.04 -6.86
N LYS A 3 -18.52 7.57 -7.71
CA LYS A 3 -17.98 6.83 -8.85
C LYS A 3 -17.31 5.55 -8.37
N SER A 4 -17.36 4.50 -9.17
CA SER A 4 -16.52 3.33 -8.92
C SER A 4 -15.04 3.73 -9.06
N PHE A 5 -14.12 2.98 -8.47
CA PHE A 5 -12.70 3.35 -8.57
C PHE A 5 -12.18 3.19 -10.01
N ASP A 6 -12.71 2.20 -10.72
CA ASP A 6 -12.40 1.99 -12.14
C ASP A 6 -12.84 3.21 -12.97
N GLU A 7 -14.00 3.81 -12.67
CA GLU A 7 -14.43 5.09 -13.27
C GLU A 7 -13.54 6.27 -12.86
N TYR A 8 -13.08 6.31 -11.60
CA TYR A 8 -12.18 7.37 -11.13
C TYR A 8 -10.80 7.33 -11.81
N ILE A 9 -10.24 6.13 -12.04
CA ILE A 9 -9.00 5.98 -12.83
C ILE A 9 -9.28 6.31 -14.29
N ALA A 10 -10.39 5.83 -14.87
CA ALA A 10 -10.70 6.08 -16.28
C ALA A 10 -10.79 7.58 -16.60
N ASP A 11 -11.25 8.38 -15.63
CA ASP A 11 -11.31 9.85 -15.73
C ASP A 11 -9.97 10.56 -15.45
N LYS A 12 -8.93 9.83 -15.03
CA LYS A 12 -7.58 10.33 -14.73
C LYS A 12 -6.52 9.47 -15.41
N PRO A 13 -6.42 9.51 -16.75
CA PRO A 13 -5.49 8.68 -17.51
C PRO A 13 -4.01 8.97 -17.19
N GLU A 14 -3.71 10.10 -16.55
CA GLU A 14 -2.39 10.41 -16.01
C GLU A 14 -1.98 9.54 -14.80
N LEU A 15 -2.92 8.87 -14.13
CA LEU A 15 -2.60 8.00 -13.00
C LEU A 15 -2.01 6.67 -13.49
N ASN A 16 -0.71 6.53 -13.29
CA ASN A 16 0.04 5.35 -13.70
C ASN A 16 -0.08 4.23 -12.65
N ILE A 17 -1.30 3.72 -12.43
CA ILE A 17 -1.58 2.68 -11.42
C ILE A 17 -1.25 1.29 -11.98
N ILE A 18 -0.78 0.40 -11.10
CA ILE A 18 -0.53 -1.01 -11.40
C ILE A 18 -1.78 -1.69 -12.00
N SER A 19 -1.63 -2.31 -13.16
CA SER A 19 -2.73 -3.03 -13.84
C SER A 19 -3.19 -4.28 -13.08
N LYS A 20 -4.36 -4.84 -13.46
CA LYS A 20 -4.87 -6.09 -12.87
C LYS A 20 -3.92 -7.26 -13.15
N GLU A 21 -3.35 -7.30 -14.34
CA GLU A 21 -2.37 -8.28 -14.79
C GLU A 21 -1.07 -8.21 -13.97
N GLU A 22 -0.55 -7.01 -13.74
CA GLU A 22 0.65 -6.80 -12.93
C GLU A 22 0.39 -7.06 -11.44
N SER A 23 -0.77 -6.67 -10.92
CA SER A 23 -1.18 -7.02 -9.55
C SER A 23 -1.28 -8.54 -9.37
N ALA A 24 -1.83 -9.26 -10.37
CA ALA A 24 -1.85 -10.71 -10.35
C ALA A 24 -0.42 -11.30 -10.40
N LEU A 25 0.46 -10.73 -11.23
CA LEU A 25 1.86 -11.13 -11.29
C LEU A 25 2.56 -10.92 -9.95
N LEU A 26 2.40 -9.76 -9.31
CA LEU A 26 2.92 -9.49 -7.96
C LEU A 26 2.46 -10.56 -6.96
N LYS A 27 1.17 -10.89 -6.94
CA LYS A 27 0.62 -11.94 -6.06
C LYS A 27 1.25 -13.30 -6.35
N ILE A 28 1.44 -13.67 -7.62
CA ILE A 28 2.13 -14.91 -8.01
C ILE A 28 3.57 -14.93 -7.51
N LYS A 29 4.32 -13.83 -7.68
CA LYS A 29 5.72 -13.72 -7.25
C LYS A 29 5.85 -13.77 -5.73
N LEU A 30 5.00 -13.06 -5.00
CA LEU A 30 4.95 -13.09 -3.54
C LEU A 30 4.50 -14.45 -2.99
N GLY A 31 3.63 -15.14 -3.72
CA GLY A 31 3.07 -16.45 -3.43
C GLY A 31 4.10 -17.60 -3.37
N LYS A 32 5.30 -17.41 -3.92
CA LYS A 32 6.35 -18.44 -3.91
C LYS A 32 6.94 -18.64 -2.51
N SER A 33 7.14 -19.90 -2.12
CA SER A 33 7.82 -20.27 -0.86
C SER A 33 9.30 -19.87 -0.86
N HIS A 34 9.96 -20.02 -2.02
CA HIS A 34 11.31 -19.53 -2.26
C HIS A 34 11.28 -18.56 -3.44
N ARG A 35 11.68 -17.30 -3.20
CA ARG A 35 11.74 -16.26 -4.22
C ARG A 35 13.18 -16.13 -4.71
N LYS A 36 13.36 -16.16 -6.02
CA LYS A 36 14.66 -15.90 -6.64
C LYS A 36 14.88 -14.39 -6.72
N GLU A 37 16.13 -13.98 -6.92
CA GLU A 37 16.46 -12.56 -7.15
C GLU A 37 15.70 -11.96 -8.34
N SER A 38 15.47 -12.77 -9.37
CA SER A 38 14.64 -12.35 -10.52
C SER A 38 13.16 -12.12 -10.16
N ASP A 39 12.63 -12.80 -9.13
CA ASP A 39 11.27 -12.53 -8.65
C ASP A 39 11.22 -11.17 -7.93
N TRP A 40 12.24 -10.84 -7.13
CA TRP A 40 12.38 -9.54 -6.48
C TRP A 40 12.61 -8.40 -7.48
N THR A 41 13.39 -8.65 -8.53
CA THR A 41 13.60 -7.69 -9.61
C THR A 41 12.28 -7.33 -10.29
N ILE A 42 11.43 -8.33 -10.58
CA ILE A 42 10.09 -8.08 -11.16
C ILE A 42 9.22 -7.27 -10.21
N ILE A 43 9.20 -7.63 -8.92
CA ILE A 43 8.42 -6.88 -7.91
C ILE A 43 8.86 -5.43 -7.84
N LYS A 44 10.18 -5.19 -7.74
CA LYS A 44 10.74 -3.84 -7.67
C LYS A 44 10.40 -3.05 -8.94
N ASN A 45 10.60 -3.63 -10.12
CA ASN A 45 10.31 -2.97 -11.39
C ASN A 45 8.84 -2.56 -11.51
N ILE A 46 7.90 -3.43 -11.12
CA ILE A 46 6.47 -3.09 -11.12
C ILE A 46 6.22 -1.92 -10.18
N LEU A 47 6.71 -2.00 -8.94
CA LEU A 47 6.49 -0.94 -7.94
C LEU A 47 7.09 0.40 -8.37
N THR A 48 8.36 0.44 -8.81
CA THR A 48 9.04 1.69 -9.18
C THR A 48 8.52 2.31 -10.48
N SER A 49 7.86 1.52 -11.33
CA SER A 49 7.32 2.02 -12.61
C SER A 49 5.89 2.53 -12.49
N HIS A 50 5.29 2.55 -11.29
CA HIS A 50 3.88 2.89 -11.08
C HIS A 50 3.67 3.75 -9.83
N ASP A 51 2.51 4.41 -9.83
CA ASP A 51 1.95 5.00 -8.64
C ASP A 51 1.31 3.92 -7.75
N ILE A 52 1.42 4.12 -6.45
CA ILE A 52 0.81 3.32 -5.41
C ILE A 52 -0.26 4.11 -4.67
N ILE A 53 -1.30 3.42 -4.25
CA ILE A 53 -2.47 4.00 -3.61
C ILE A 53 -2.20 4.18 -2.13
N THR A 54 -2.59 5.33 -1.58
CA THR A 54 -2.61 5.56 -0.12
C THR A 54 -3.84 6.39 0.25
N VAL A 55 -3.94 6.72 1.54
CA VAL A 55 -5.07 7.44 2.10
C VAL A 55 -4.56 8.58 2.97
N ASN A 56 -5.10 9.77 2.71
CA ASN A 56 -4.94 10.92 3.55
C ASN A 56 -6.19 11.06 4.45
N ILE A 57 -5.96 11.15 5.77
CA ILE A 57 -7.02 11.25 6.77
C ILE A 57 -6.97 12.63 7.44
N GLY A 58 -8.16 13.19 7.69
CA GLY A 58 -8.31 14.49 8.33
C GLY A 58 -8.03 14.45 9.83
N ASN A 59 -8.73 13.58 10.56
CA ASN A 59 -8.50 13.39 11.99
C ASN A 59 -7.44 12.33 12.27
N GLN A 60 -6.53 12.65 13.17
CA GLN A 60 -5.48 11.74 13.66
C GLN A 60 -5.90 11.17 15.01
N THR A 61 -5.65 9.89 15.23
CA THR A 61 -5.89 9.19 16.49
C THR A 61 -4.58 8.59 17.00
N ASN A 62 -4.57 8.09 18.25
CA ASN A 62 -3.39 7.41 18.76
C ASN A 62 -3.11 6.18 17.89
N GLY A 63 -1.91 6.16 17.30
CA GLY A 63 -1.48 5.08 16.41
C GLY A 63 -1.81 5.27 14.94
N ILE A 64 -2.72 6.19 14.55
CA ILE A 64 -3.16 6.36 13.15
C ILE A 64 -3.16 7.84 12.75
N LYS A 65 -2.38 8.16 11.72
CA LYS A 65 -2.19 9.54 11.23
C LYS A 65 -1.85 9.55 9.74
N SER A 66 -1.77 10.73 9.14
CA SER A 66 -1.13 10.92 7.83
C SER A 66 0.24 11.58 7.99
N VAL A 67 1.24 11.03 7.34
CA VAL A 67 2.62 11.53 7.30
C VAL A 67 2.94 11.87 5.86
N HIS A 68 3.15 13.15 5.56
CA HIS A 68 3.37 13.65 4.20
C HIS A 68 2.31 13.16 3.18
N GLY A 69 1.04 13.10 3.60
CA GLY A 69 -0.07 12.63 2.75
C GLY A 69 -0.25 11.11 2.70
N VAL A 70 0.65 10.33 3.30
CA VAL A 70 0.59 8.86 3.33
C VAL A 70 -0.03 8.39 4.65
N LEU A 71 -0.92 7.39 4.58
CA LEU A 71 -1.49 6.76 5.77
C LEU A 71 -0.36 6.14 6.61
N CYS A 72 -0.41 6.35 7.92
CA CYS A 72 0.56 5.81 8.86
C CYS A 72 -0.16 5.13 10.02
N GLU A 73 0.18 3.86 10.26
CA GLU A 73 -0.34 3.04 11.35
C GLU A 73 0.81 2.49 12.19
N GLU A 74 0.84 2.81 13.48
CA GLU A 74 1.86 2.35 14.43
C GLU A 74 3.30 2.55 13.90
N ASN A 75 3.56 3.76 13.41
CA ASN A 75 4.80 4.21 12.76
C ASN A 75 5.21 3.40 11.50
N LYS A 76 4.23 2.92 10.74
CA LYS A 76 4.46 2.25 9.44
C LYS A 76 3.61 2.93 8.39
N LEU A 77 4.21 3.25 7.25
CA LEU A 77 3.51 3.85 6.12
C LEU A 77 2.70 2.76 5.41
N ILE A 78 1.43 3.02 5.11
CA ILE A 78 0.50 2.02 4.56
C ILE A 78 0.09 2.43 3.15
N VAL A 79 0.35 1.54 2.21
CA VAL A 79 0.10 1.76 0.79
C VAL A 79 -0.40 0.49 0.11
N PHE A 80 -1.00 0.63 -1.07
CA PHE A 80 -1.67 -0.46 -1.77
C PHE A 80 -1.36 -0.44 -3.25
N THR A 81 -1.19 -1.62 -3.83
CA THR A 81 -1.02 -1.81 -5.28
C THR A 81 -2.36 -1.86 -6.01
N ASN A 82 -3.46 -2.05 -5.27
CA ASN A 82 -4.80 -2.10 -5.84
C ASN A 82 -5.85 -1.57 -4.86
N MET A 83 -6.94 -1.06 -5.42
CA MET A 83 -7.98 -0.42 -4.63
C MET A 83 -8.83 -1.37 -3.81
N ASP A 84 -8.99 -2.63 -4.25
CA ASP A 84 -9.82 -3.57 -3.51
C ASP A 84 -9.23 -3.82 -2.11
N ASP A 85 -7.91 -3.95 -2.03
CA ASP A 85 -7.22 -4.08 -0.75
C ASP A 85 -7.27 -2.78 0.07
N CYS A 86 -7.06 -1.62 -0.57
CA CYS A 86 -7.23 -0.32 0.08
C CYS A 86 -8.63 -0.16 0.70
N LYS A 87 -9.69 -0.49 -0.04
CA LYS A 87 -11.08 -0.42 0.43
C LYS A 87 -11.37 -1.42 1.55
N LYS A 88 -10.85 -2.64 1.45
CA LYS A 88 -10.97 -3.64 2.52
C LYS A 88 -10.35 -3.14 3.81
N HIS A 89 -9.15 -2.56 3.71
CA HIS A 89 -8.45 -2.01 4.87
C HIS A 89 -9.19 -0.81 5.47
N LEU A 90 -9.67 0.13 4.65
CA LEU A 90 -10.49 1.25 5.10
C LEU A 90 -11.76 0.79 5.83
N ARG A 91 -12.46 -0.23 5.30
CA ARG A 91 -13.64 -0.81 5.98
C ARG A 91 -13.29 -1.34 7.36
N TYR A 92 -12.13 -1.98 7.51
CA TYR A 92 -11.65 -2.43 8.80
C TYR A 92 -11.39 -1.26 9.76
N LEU A 93 -10.67 -0.22 9.32
CA LEU A 93 -10.40 0.96 10.14
C LEU A 93 -11.69 1.70 10.55
N HIS A 94 -12.67 1.85 9.64
CA HIS A 94 -13.97 2.41 9.98
C HIS A 94 -14.76 1.54 10.97
N ALA A 95 -14.71 0.21 10.84
CA ALA A 95 -15.40 -0.69 11.76
C ALA A 95 -14.86 -0.58 13.19
N LEU A 96 -13.57 -0.23 13.33
CA LEU A 96 -12.92 0.05 14.61
C LEU A 96 -13.05 1.52 15.05
N SER A 97 -13.74 2.37 14.28
CA SER A 97 -13.86 3.82 14.53
C SER A 97 -12.51 4.53 14.68
N LEU A 98 -11.49 4.06 13.95
CA LEU A 98 -10.13 4.58 14.03
C LEU A 98 -9.87 5.76 13.08
N ILE A 99 -10.72 5.92 12.07
CA ILE A 99 -10.65 6.98 11.05
C ILE A 99 -12.04 7.59 10.83
N ASP A 100 -12.05 8.83 10.35
CA ASP A 100 -13.28 9.53 9.96
C ASP A 100 -14.04 8.82 8.86
N ARG A 101 -15.34 9.09 8.76
CA ARG A 101 -16.20 8.58 7.67
C ARG A 101 -15.73 9.02 6.28
N PHE A 102 -15.10 10.19 6.17
CA PHE A 102 -14.60 10.73 4.91
C PHE A 102 -13.08 10.73 4.94
N VAL A 103 -12.49 10.03 3.98
CA VAL A 103 -11.04 9.99 3.74
C VAL A 103 -10.75 10.37 2.30
N HIS A 104 -9.56 10.89 2.05
CA HIS A 104 -9.13 11.18 0.69
C HIS A 104 -8.19 10.09 0.22
N ILE A 105 -8.54 9.44 -0.89
CA ILE A 105 -7.71 8.40 -1.48
C ILE A 105 -6.85 9.06 -2.56
N GLU A 106 -5.56 8.86 -2.46
CA GLU A 106 -4.55 9.44 -3.34
C GLU A 106 -3.68 8.34 -3.95
N SER A 107 -2.93 8.70 -4.99
CA SER A 107 -1.88 7.88 -5.56
C SER A 107 -0.60 8.69 -5.67
N LEU A 108 0.52 8.05 -5.37
CA LEU A 108 1.84 8.68 -5.37
C LEU A 108 2.84 7.75 -6.06
N PRO A 109 3.84 8.28 -6.78
CA PRO A 109 4.94 7.46 -7.26
C PRO A 109 5.56 6.66 -6.10
N PHE A 110 5.86 5.39 -6.33
CA PHE A 110 6.45 4.55 -5.27
C PHE A 110 7.76 5.11 -4.72
N GLU A 111 8.56 5.74 -5.58
CA GLU A 111 9.81 6.40 -5.18
C GLU A 111 9.58 7.54 -4.19
N SER A 112 8.52 8.33 -4.37
CA SER A 112 8.16 9.39 -3.41
C SER A 112 7.83 8.82 -2.03
N VAL A 113 7.21 7.64 -1.96
CA VAL A 113 6.92 6.99 -0.68
C VAL A 113 8.17 6.39 -0.05
N ILE A 114 9.13 5.90 -0.85
CA ILE A 114 10.47 5.52 -0.38
C ILE A 114 11.18 6.73 0.23
N ASP A 115 11.14 7.89 -0.42
CA ASP A 115 11.76 9.11 0.12
C ASP A 115 11.16 9.50 1.48
N ILE A 116 9.83 9.41 1.63
CA ILE A 116 9.15 9.66 2.91
C ILE A 116 9.61 8.63 3.95
N SER A 117 9.64 7.34 3.60
CA SER A 117 10.09 6.25 4.47
C SER A 117 11.53 6.49 4.96
N ASP A 118 12.40 6.92 4.07
CA ASP A 118 13.81 7.16 4.34
C ASP A 118 14.04 8.40 5.21
N GLN A 119 13.25 9.46 5.02
CA GLN A 119 13.33 10.68 5.82
C GLN A 119 12.76 10.50 7.23
N THR A 120 11.71 9.68 7.35
CA THR A 120 10.97 9.48 8.61
C THR A 120 11.40 8.23 9.38
N ASP A 121 12.25 7.41 8.77
CA ASP A 121 12.71 6.13 9.29
C ASP A 121 11.57 5.12 9.58
N MET A 122 10.47 5.26 8.84
CA MET A 122 9.28 4.42 8.99
C MET A 122 9.24 3.37 7.88
N PRO A 123 9.07 2.07 8.18
CA PRO A 123 8.91 1.06 7.15
C PRO A 123 7.60 1.24 6.38
N ILE A 124 7.58 0.82 5.11
CA ILE A 124 6.38 0.82 4.27
C ILE A 124 5.78 -0.58 4.28
N LEU A 125 4.50 -0.70 4.62
CA LEU A 125 3.71 -1.90 4.40
C LEU A 125 2.86 -1.73 3.14
N ILE A 126 3.06 -2.62 2.18
CA ILE A 126 2.37 -2.63 0.89
C ILE A 126 1.41 -3.82 0.87
N ASP A 127 0.14 -3.55 0.56
CA ASP A 127 -0.95 -4.53 0.50
C ASP A 127 -1.22 -5.23 1.84
N VAL A 128 -1.30 -4.42 2.91
CA VAL A 128 -1.78 -4.89 4.21
C VAL A 128 -3.16 -5.52 4.06
N ALA A 129 -3.32 -6.72 4.61
CA ALA A 129 -4.56 -7.44 4.59
C ALA A 129 -4.79 -8.15 5.93
N ASN A 130 -6.03 -8.06 6.42
CA ASN A 130 -6.47 -8.74 7.64
C ASN A 130 -6.86 -10.22 7.39
N GLU A 131 -6.48 -10.76 6.22
CA GLU A 131 -6.75 -12.13 5.82
C GLU A 131 -5.62 -13.05 6.29
N LYS A 132 -5.96 -14.19 6.91
CA LYS A 132 -4.96 -15.14 7.43
C LYS A 132 -4.02 -15.62 6.32
N ASN A 133 -2.72 -15.68 6.61
CA ASN A 133 -1.66 -16.15 5.72
C ASN A 133 -1.45 -15.32 4.45
N ARG A 134 -2.06 -14.15 4.34
CA ARG A 134 -1.83 -13.28 3.20
C ARG A 134 -0.46 -12.60 3.35
N ARG A 135 0.33 -12.69 2.28
CA ARG A 135 1.64 -12.05 2.23
C ARG A 135 1.50 -10.61 1.80
N LEU A 136 2.30 -9.75 2.41
CA LEU A 136 2.48 -8.35 2.08
C LEU A 136 3.95 -8.07 1.78
N ILE A 137 4.24 -6.90 1.22
CA ILE A 137 5.63 -6.44 1.02
C ILE A 137 5.97 -5.39 2.07
N ILE A 138 7.14 -5.52 2.69
CA ILE A 138 7.69 -4.51 3.59
C ILE A 138 8.91 -3.89 2.92
N TYR A 139 8.96 -2.57 2.87
CA TYR A 139 10.21 -1.84 2.64
C TYR A 139 10.81 -1.41 3.98
N TYR A 140 12.07 -1.78 4.21
CA TYR A 140 12.83 -1.35 5.39
C TYR A 140 13.82 -0.25 5.01
N PRO A 141 13.64 1.01 5.47
CA PRO A 141 14.46 2.15 5.07
C PRO A 141 15.93 1.98 5.45
N HIS A 142 16.23 1.46 6.64
CA HIS A 142 17.61 1.18 7.07
C HIS A 142 18.36 0.18 6.19
N LEU A 143 17.63 -0.78 5.61
CA LEU A 143 18.19 -1.85 4.79
C LEU A 143 18.10 -1.54 3.30
N LYS A 144 17.35 -0.50 2.92
CA LYS A 144 16.97 -0.17 1.54
C LYS A 144 16.44 -1.38 0.76
N LYS A 145 15.66 -2.23 1.45
CA LYS A 145 15.30 -3.57 0.97
C LYS A 145 13.82 -3.86 1.10
N LEU A 146 13.29 -4.53 0.08
CA LEU A 146 11.96 -5.13 0.08
C LEU A 146 12.02 -6.57 0.60
N GLU A 147 11.10 -6.91 1.48
CA GLU A 147 10.91 -8.26 2.01
C GLU A 147 9.43 -8.64 1.97
N ALA A 148 9.14 -9.93 2.02
CA ALA A 148 7.78 -10.42 2.08
C ALA A 148 7.52 -10.92 3.50
N ALA A 149 6.42 -10.48 4.08
CA ALA A 149 6.00 -10.86 5.41
C ALA A 149 4.57 -11.38 5.40
N ILE A 150 4.19 -12.05 6.49
CA ILE A 150 2.80 -12.36 6.83
C ILE A 150 2.55 -11.66 8.15
N LEU A 151 1.52 -10.83 8.26
CA LEU A 151 1.13 -10.30 9.56
C LEU A 151 0.66 -11.46 10.43
N ALA A 152 1.17 -11.51 11.65
CA ALA A 152 0.54 -12.33 12.67
C ALA A 152 -0.92 -11.86 12.82
N PRO A 153 -1.90 -12.77 12.96
CA PRO A 153 -3.26 -12.36 13.25
C PRO A 153 -3.24 -11.50 14.53
N MET A 154 -3.84 -10.30 14.45
CA MET A 154 -4.12 -9.45 15.59
C MET A 154 -5.21 -10.07 16.47
#